data_AF-A0A350QR17-F1
#
_entry.id   AF-A0A350QR17-F1
#
_cell.length_a   1.000
_cell.length_b   1.000
_cell.length_c   1.000
_cell.angle_alpha   90.00
_cell.angle_beta   90.00
_cell.angle_gamma   90.00
#
_symmetry.space_group_name_H-M   'P 1'
#
loop_
_entity.id
_entity.type
_entity.pdbx_description
1 polymer ?
#
loop_
_entity_poly.entity_id
_entity_poly.type
_entity_poly.pdbx_seq_one_letter_code
_entity_poly.pdbx_strand_id
1 'polypeptide(L)' 'MNDCEEHRLWPGALESVVEPLDGFDRVLVLEETASTQDFARQDGPHPGTVVVAARQTAGRGRHGRTWSEEAGTGIA' A
#
# COMPACT_ATOMS: atom_id res chain seq x y z
N MET A 1 25.33 -2.11 0.20
CA MET A 1 23.95 -2.26 0.67
C MET A 1 23.30 -3.18 -0.35
N ASN A 2 22.76 -4.33 0.06
CA ASN A 2 22.07 -5.21 -0.90
C ASN A 2 20.70 -4.59 -1.21
N ASP A 3 20.22 -4.69 -2.45
CA ASP A 3 18.90 -4.16 -2.88
C ASP A 3 17.78 -4.41 -1.86
N CYS A 4 17.72 -5.62 -1.27
CA CYS A 4 16.74 -5.99 -0.24
C CYS A 4 16.74 -5.11 1.03
N GLU A 5 17.89 -4.59 1.46
CA GLU A 5 17.96 -3.68 2.62
C GLU A 5 17.49 -2.28 2.25
N GLU A 6 17.73 -1.84 1.02
CA GLU A 6 17.30 -0.54 0.50
C GLU A 6 15.77 -0.51 0.31
N HIS A 7 15.19 -1.62 -0.16
CA HIS A 7 13.74 -1.77 -0.23
C HIS A 7 13.08 -1.61 1.14
N ARG A 8 13.65 -2.12 2.25
CA ARG A 8 13.00 -2.01 3.57
C ARG A 8 12.78 -0.59 4.09
N LEU A 9 13.44 0.42 3.49
CA LEU A 9 13.27 1.83 3.84
C LEU A 9 12.13 2.50 3.07
N TRP A 10 11.51 1.81 2.09
CA TRP A 10 10.46 2.36 1.26
C TRP A 10 9.26 2.95 2.04
N PRO A 11 8.83 2.40 3.21
CA PRO A 11 7.70 2.98 3.95
C PRO A 11 7.94 4.44 4.37
N GLY A 12 9.08 4.72 5.01
CA GLY A 12 9.41 6.07 5.47
C GLY A 12 9.72 7.04 4.32
N ALA A 13 10.27 6.51 3.21
CA ALA A 13 10.45 7.30 1.99
C ALA A 13 9.09 7.72 1.40
N LEU A 14 8.08 6.84 1.43
CA LEU A 14 6.76 7.13 0.90
C LEU A 14 6.04 8.21 1.72
N GLU A 15 6.12 8.12 3.05
CA GLU A 15 5.59 9.13 3.97
C GLU A 15 6.18 10.52 3.66
N SER A 16 7.51 10.59 3.50
CA SER A 16 8.23 11.84 3.21
C SER A 16 7.85 12.43 1.83
N VAL A 17 7.57 11.58 0.84
CA VAL A 17 7.18 12.03 -0.51
C VAL A 17 5.75 12.54 -0.55
N VAL A 18 4.85 11.97 0.27
CA VAL A 18 3.44 12.35 0.26
C VAL A 18 3.16 13.60 1.09
N GLU A 19 3.91 13.84 2.17
CA GLU A 19 3.75 15.02 3.04
C GLU A 19 3.63 16.37 2.28
N PRO A 20 4.44 16.67 1.25
CA PRO A 20 4.33 17.94 0.53
C PRO A 20 3.29 17.96 -0.60
N LEU A 21 2.56 16.88 -0.88
CA LEU A 21 1.66 16.79 -2.04
C LEU A 21 0.25 17.27 -1.70
N ASP A 22 -0.26 18.23 -2.49
CA ASP A 22 -1.65 18.68 -2.38
C ASP A 22 -2.64 17.54 -2.72
N GLY A 23 -3.67 17.41 -1.89
CA GLY A 23 -4.74 16.42 -2.07
C GLY A 23 -4.47 15.05 -1.44
N PHE A 24 -3.35 14.91 -0.73
CA PHE A 24 -3.03 13.73 0.09
C PHE A 24 -2.89 14.13 1.56
N ASP A 25 -3.61 13.43 2.42
CA ASP A 25 -3.68 13.75 3.85
C ASP A 25 -2.83 12.80 4.70
N ARG A 26 -2.74 11.52 4.28
CA ARG A 26 -1.97 10.49 5.00
C ARG A 26 -1.65 9.29 4.12
N VAL A 27 -0.56 8.62 4.45
CA VAL A 27 -0.19 7.30 3.91
C VAL A 27 -0.25 6.28 5.03
N LEU A 28 -0.89 5.14 4.78
CA LEU A 28 -0.85 3.97 5.65
C LEU A 28 -0.06 2.88 4.94
N VAL A 29 1.12 2.55 5.47
CA VAL A 29 1.98 1.50 4.92
C VAL A 29 1.83 0.23 5.75
N LEU A 30 1.41 -0.85 5.11
CA LEU A 30 1.19 -2.16 5.74
C LEU A 30 2.21 -3.17 5.22
N GLU A 31 2.78 -3.98 6.10
CA GLU A 31 3.59 -5.12 5.66
C GLU A 31 2.71 -6.12 4.90
N GLU A 32 1.51 -6.37 5.41
CA GLU A 32 0.58 -7.33 4.84
C GLU A 32 -0.88 -6.95 5.12
N THR A 33 -1.76 -7.21 4.15
CA THR A 33 -3.22 -7.08 4.31
C THR A 33 -3.96 -8.08 3.43
N ALA A 34 -5.25 -8.28 3.66
CA ALA A 34 -6.08 -9.05 2.73
C ALA A 34 -6.26 -8.30 1.41
N SER A 35 -6.64 -7.03 1.48
CA SER A 35 -6.71 -6.10 0.34
C SER A 35 -6.56 -4.66 0.85
N THR A 36 -5.69 -3.87 0.24
CA THR A 36 -5.50 -2.43 0.55
C THR A 36 -6.81 -1.67 0.40
N GLN A 37 -7.59 -2.01 -0.64
CA GLN A 37 -8.89 -1.41 -0.90
C GLN A 37 -9.96 -1.78 0.14
N ASP A 38 -9.92 -2.96 0.74
CA ASP A 38 -10.84 -3.30 1.85
C ASP A 38 -10.44 -2.62 3.13
N PHE A 39 -9.14 -2.62 3.42
CA PHE A 39 -8.61 -1.93 4.58
C PHE A 39 -9.02 -0.46 4.55
N ALA A 40 -8.84 0.23 3.42
CA ALA A 40 -9.25 1.62 3.26
C ALA A 40 -10.75 1.86 3.49
N ARG A 41 -11.62 0.90 3.13
CA ARG A 41 -13.07 1.00 3.40
C ARG A 41 -13.41 0.80 4.87
N GLN A 42 -12.71 -0.12 5.54
CA GLN A 42 -12.96 -0.48 6.93
C GLN A 42 -12.39 0.55 7.91
N ASP A 43 -11.24 1.13 7.60
CA ASP A 43 -10.59 2.20 8.38
C ASP A 43 -11.46 3.47 8.43
N GLY A 44 -12.40 3.61 7.50
CA GLY A 44 -13.25 4.78 7.34
C GLY A 44 -12.72 5.64 6.20
N PRO A 45 -13.40 5.69 5.04
CA PRO A 45 -12.90 6.39 3.87
C PRO A 45 -12.74 7.88 4.17
N HIS A 46 -11.49 8.31 4.28
CA HIS A 46 -11.09 9.70 4.43
C HIS A 46 -10.44 10.16 3.11
N PRO A 47 -10.91 11.26 2.50
CA PRO A 47 -10.26 11.85 1.34
C PRO A 47 -8.75 12.02 1.56
N GLY A 48 -7.96 11.90 0.50
CA GLY A 48 -6.50 12.03 0.59
C GLY A 48 -5.76 10.89 1.30
N THR A 49 -6.44 9.82 1.76
CA THR A 49 -5.78 8.64 2.32
C THR A 49 -5.25 7.73 1.21
N VAL A 50 -3.97 7.35 1.32
CA VAL A 50 -3.36 6.29 0.51
C VAL A 50 -3.06 5.10 1.42
N VAL A 51 -3.48 3.91 1.00
CA VAL A 51 -3.10 2.66 1.68
C VAL A 51 -2.22 1.87 0.74
N VAL A 52 -1.04 1.51 1.21
CA VAL A 52 -0.06 0.72 0.46
C VAL A 52 0.28 -0.55 1.24
N ALA A 53 0.47 -1.67 0.57
CA ALA A 53 0.94 -2.89 1.20
C ALA A 53 2.10 -3.56 0.44
N ALA A 54 3.04 -4.15 1.18
CA ALA A 54 4.07 -5.00 0.58
C ALA A 54 3.50 -6.34 0.09
N ARG A 55 2.37 -6.80 0.67
CA ARG A 55 1.67 -8.03 0.26
C ARG A 55 0.16 -7.96 0.48
N GLN A 56 -0.61 -8.34 -0.55
CA GLN A 56 -2.03 -8.65 -0.42
C GLN A 56 -2.28 -10.17 -0.46
N THR A 57 -3.04 -10.70 0.49
CA THR A 57 -3.35 -12.15 0.56
C THR A 57 -4.65 -12.53 -0.15
N ALA A 58 -5.52 -11.54 -0.39
CA ALA A 58 -6.81 -11.68 -1.04
C ALA A 58 -7.12 -10.47 -1.94
N GLY A 59 -6.11 -10.00 -2.68
CA GLY A 59 -6.23 -8.87 -3.60
C GLY A 59 -7.36 -9.08 -4.61
N ARG A 60 -8.08 -7.99 -4.95
CA ARG A 60 -9.23 -8.07 -5.85
C ARG A 60 -9.12 -7.11 -7.03
N GLY A 61 -9.21 -7.70 -8.21
CA GLY A 61 -9.39 -6.99 -9.47
C GLY A 61 -10.86 -6.79 -9.83
N ARG A 62 -11.08 -6.33 -11.06
CA ARG A 62 -12.43 -6.06 -11.58
C ARG A 62 -13.22 -7.34 -11.86
N HIS A 63 -14.53 -7.29 -11.66
CA HIS A 63 -15.48 -8.38 -11.92
C HIS A 63 -15.19 -9.65 -11.09
N GLY A 64 -14.78 -9.48 -9.84
CA GLY A 64 -14.53 -10.61 -8.92
C GLY A 64 -13.26 -11.41 -9.23
N ARG A 65 -12.42 -10.96 -10.16
CA ARG A 65 -11.13 -11.61 -10.43
C ARG A 65 -10.16 -11.36 -9.28
N THR A 66 -9.38 -12.38 -8.94
CA THR A 66 -8.26 -12.24 -7.99
C THR A 66 -7.17 -11.37 -8.58
N TRP A 67 -6.64 -10.47 -7.77
CA TRP A 67 -5.37 -9.79 -8.02
C TRP A 67 -4.30 -10.50 -7.20
N SER A 68 -3.44 -11.28 -7.86
CA SER A 68 -2.38 -12.05 -7.21
C SER A 68 -1.07 -11.30 -7.27
N GLU A 69 -0.39 -11.19 -6.14
CA GLU A 69 0.95 -10.62 -6.06
C GLU A 69 1.85 -11.58 -5.29
N GLU A 70 3.04 -11.83 -5.82
CA GLU A 70 4.11 -12.46 -5.04
C GLU A 70 4.78 -11.39 -4.17
N ALA A 71 5.14 -11.77 -2.93
CA ALA A 71 5.74 -10.83 -1.99
C ALA A 71 7.04 -10.25 -2.57
N GLY A 72 7.16 -8.93 -2.58
CA GLY A 72 8.36 -8.24 -3.08
C GLY A 72 8.46 -8.13 -4.61
N THR A 73 7.45 -8.56 -5.38
CA THR A 73 7.45 -8.42 -6.85
C THR A 73 6.65 -7.21 -7.33
N GLY A 74 5.96 -6.49 -6.44
CA GLY A 74 5.08 -5.38 -6.76
C GLY A 74 4.73 -4.54 -5.54
N ILE A 75 3.98 -3.47 -5.78
CA ILE A 75 3.43 -2.57 -4.76
C ILE A 75 1.92 -2.56 -4.94
N ALA A 76 1.20 -2.70 -3.83
CA ALA A 76 -0.26 -2.85 -3.78
C ALA A 76 -0.95 -1.72 -3.02
#